data_AF-A0A5C7WBZ4-F1
#
_entry.id   AF-A0A5C7WBZ4-F1
#
_cell.length_a   1.000
_cell.length_b   1.000
_cell.length_c   1.000
_cell.angle_alpha   90.00
_cell.angle_beta   90.00
_cell.angle_gamma   90.00
#
_symmetry.space_group_name_H-M   'P 1'
#
loop_
_entity.id
_entity.type
_entity.pdbx_description
1 polymer ?
#
loop_
_entity_poly.entity_id
_entity_poly.type
_entity_poly.pdbx_seq_one_letter_code
_entity_poly.pdbx_strand_id
1 'polypeptide(L)'
;MTQSDTLITLEIPRHLNDVRVDSAVATLLNEKMPEMRDFSRSLITRHLKEGRILCNGKAVPPRFLVATHDVITFQAGIFEEPNISGPIPSQNLALKVLFENDDFLVLDKGAGVQMHMAGGEPRPTVASWIVERYPALAQVGENPLRPGIVHRLDRDTSGVLVVAKTNEAFSALKHSFQERSVSKKYVALVYGHLKELSGSVDALLMREPGELRRRAVDPHRFSGTLPGNARTAYTRVPRF
;
A
#
# COMPACT_ATOMS: atom_id res chain seq x y z
N MET A 1 20.04 -11.38 -21.13
CA MET A 1 18.78 -10.95 -21.79
C MET A 1 17.77 -10.76 -20.68
N THR A 2 17.47 -9.52 -20.33
CA THR A 2 16.52 -9.16 -19.27
C THR A 2 15.11 -9.58 -19.68
N GLN A 3 14.36 -10.24 -18.80
CA GLN A 3 12.97 -10.70 -19.03
C GLN A 3 12.00 -9.58 -19.42
N SER A 4 12.40 -8.32 -19.25
CA SER A 4 11.58 -7.12 -19.34
C SER A 4 10.99 -6.79 -20.73
N ASP A 5 11.51 -7.36 -21.83
CA ASP A 5 10.98 -7.13 -23.19
C ASP A 5 10.06 -8.24 -23.72
N THR A 6 9.72 -9.24 -22.89
CA THR A 6 8.86 -10.34 -23.34
C THR A 6 7.41 -9.87 -23.52
N LEU A 7 6.87 -9.96 -24.74
CA LEU A 7 5.46 -9.67 -24.98
C LEU A 7 4.59 -10.85 -24.50
N ILE A 8 3.66 -10.56 -23.60
CA ILE A 8 2.65 -11.52 -23.12
C ILE A 8 1.35 -11.28 -23.87
N THR A 9 0.74 -12.38 -24.29
CA THR A 9 -0.53 -12.42 -25.01
C THR A 9 -1.50 -13.33 -24.27
N LEU A 10 -2.65 -12.79 -23.86
CA LEU A 10 -3.71 -13.52 -23.16
C LEU A 10 -5.01 -13.38 -23.96
N GLU A 11 -5.68 -14.49 -24.20
CA GLU A 11 -6.97 -14.52 -24.87
C GLU A 11 -8.11 -14.47 -23.85
N ILE A 12 -9.15 -13.69 -24.12
CA ILE A 12 -10.34 -13.58 -23.27
C ILE A 12 -11.20 -14.87 -23.40
N PRO A 13 -11.34 -15.67 -22.32
CA PRO A 13 -12.19 -16.85 -22.30
C PRO A 13 -13.68 -16.47 -22.21
N ARG A 14 -14.54 -17.43 -22.55
CA ARG A 14 -16.01 -17.24 -22.59
C ARG A 14 -16.60 -16.71 -21.28
N HIS A 15 -16.06 -17.10 -20.12
CA HIS A 15 -16.58 -16.65 -18.82
C HIS A 15 -16.26 -15.19 -18.49
N LEU A 16 -15.42 -14.53 -19.28
CA LEU A 16 -15.08 -13.11 -19.15
C LEU A 16 -15.71 -12.24 -20.26
N ASN A 17 -16.63 -12.79 -21.05
CA ASN A 17 -17.39 -12.01 -22.03
C ASN A 17 -18.21 -10.89 -21.37
N ASP A 18 -18.24 -9.71 -22.00
CA ASP A 18 -18.91 -8.51 -21.50
C ASP A 18 -18.43 -8.03 -20.12
N VAL A 19 -17.23 -8.43 -19.71
CA VAL A 19 -16.58 -7.94 -18.49
C VAL A 19 -15.73 -6.71 -18.84
N ARG A 20 -15.62 -5.76 -17.91
CA ARG A 20 -14.70 -4.62 -18.06
C ARG A 20 -13.26 -5.12 -18.19
N VAL A 21 -12.50 -4.55 -19.12
CA VAL A 21 -11.12 -4.94 -19.41
C VAL A 21 -10.23 -4.88 -18.18
N ASP A 22 -10.42 -3.88 -17.29
CA ASP A 22 -9.67 -3.80 -16.03
C ASP A 22 -9.89 -5.00 -15.09
N SER A 23 -11.08 -5.58 -15.15
CA SER A 23 -11.52 -6.70 -14.33
C SER A 23 -11.18 -8.02 -15.00
N ALA A 24 -11.36 -8.12 -16.32
CA ALA A 24 -10.98 -9.28 -17.11
C ALA A 24 -9.46 -9.52 -17.03
N VAL A 25 -8.65 -8.46 -17.17
CA VAL A 25 -7.19 -8.55 -17.03
C VAL A 25 -6.78 -8.97 -15.62
N ALA A 26 -7.42 -8.42 -14.58
CA ALA A 26 -7.14 -8.83 -13.20
C ALA A 26 -7.42 -10.32 -12.98
N THR A 27 -8.56 -10.82 -13.48
CA THR A 27 -8.92 -12.24 -13.38
C THR A 27 -7.93 -13.10 -14.17
N LEU A 28 -7.61 -12.73 -15.41
CA LEU A 28 -6.68 -13.49 -16.26
C LEU A 28 -5.28 -13.58 -15.67
N LEU A 29 -4.76 -12.51 -15.10
CA LEU A 29 -3.45 -12.50 -14.44
C LEU A 29 -3.47 -13.46 -13.23
N ASN A 30 -4.53 -13.46 -12.44
CA ASN A 30 -4.67 -14.38 -11.31
C ASN A 30 -4.80 -15.86 -11.75
N GLU A 31 -5.51 -16.13 -12.84
CA GLU A 31 -5.71 -17.48 -13.36
C GLU A 31 -4.46 -18.06 -14.04
N LYS A 32 -3.75 -17.24 -14.82
CA LYS A 32 -2.65 -17.69 -15.70
C LYS A 32 -1.27 -17.45 -15.12
N MET A 33 -1.14 -16.54 -14.16
CA MET A 33 0.15 -16.13 -13.59
C MET A 33 0.08 -16.04 -12.05
N PRO A 34 -0.32 -17.11 -11.34
CA PRO A 34 -0.52 -17.10 -9.88
C PRO A 34 0.79 -16.88 -9.10
N GLU A 35 1.94 -17.11 -9.74
CA GLU A 35 3.29 -16.82 -9.22
C GLU A 35 3.50 -15.32 -8.97
N MET A 36 2.86 -14.46 -9.76
CA MET A 36 2.95 -13.00 -9.66
C MET A 36 1.78 -12.47 -8.82
N ARG A 37 1.93 -12.48 -7.50
CA ARG A 37 0.86 -12.15 -6.56
C ARG A 37 0.60 -10.64 -6.42
N ASP A 38 -0.66 -10.29 -6.16
CA ASP A 38 -1.17 -8.97 -5.75
C ASP A 38 -1.08 -7.81 -6.75
N PHE A 39 -1.50 -8.04 -8.00
CA PHE A 39 -1.78 -6.93 -8.91
C PHE A 39 -2.96 -6.08 -8.42
N SER A 40 -2.66 -4.92 -7.86
CA SER A 40 -3.70 -3.97 -7.49
C SER A 40 -4.48 -3.54 -8.75
N ARG A 41 -5.82 -3.56 -8.68
CA ARG A 41 -6.70 -3.03 -9.75
C ARG A 41 -6.31 -1.61 -10.20
N SER A 42 -5.75 -0.81 -9.30
CA SER A 42 -5.21 0.52 -9.58
C SER A 42 -4.02 0.51 -10.53
N LEU A 43 -3.15 -0.49 -10.44
CA LEU A 43 -1.98 -0.67 -11.31
C LEU A 43 -2.42 -1.01 -12.74
N ILE A 44 -3.32 -1.99 -12.88
CA ILE A 44 -3.90 -2.40 -14.17
C ILE A 44 -4.60 -1.21 -14.83
N THR A 45 -5.43 -0.49 -14.08
CA THR A 45 -6.12 0.73 -14.55
C THR A 45 -5.13 1.79 -15.05
N ARG A 46 -4.00 1.97 -14.36
CA ARG A 46 -2.94 2.91 -14.77
C ARG A 46 -2.32 2.49 -16.11
N HIS A 47 -1.93 1.22 -16.24
CA HIS A 47 -1.30 0.72 -17.48
C HIS A 47 -2.23 0.71 -18.69
N LEU A 48 -3.54 0.48 -18.48
CA LEU A 48 -4.56 0.68 -19.52
C LEU A 48 -4.63 2.14 -19.97
N LYS A 49 -4.60 3.10 -19.04
CA LYS A 49 -4.60 4.54 -19.36
C LYS A 49 -3.33 5.01 -20.06
N GLU A 50 -2.19 4.41 -19.72
CA GLU A 50 -0.87 4.68 -20.32
C GLU A 50 -0.67 3.96 -21.67
N GLY A 51 -1.65 3.15 -22.13
CA GLY A 51 -1.54 2.40 -23.38
C GLY A 51 -0.53 1.26 -23.35
N ARG A 52 -0.14 0.80 -22.16
CA ARG A 52 0.81 -0.32 -21.98
C ARG A 52 0.13 -1.69 -22.01
N ILE A 53 -1.19 -1.72 -21.81
CA ILE A 53 -2.04 -2.89 -22.01
C ILE A 53 -2.95 -2.58 -23.19
N LEU A 54 -2.92 -3.44 -24.21
CA LEU A 54 -3.66 -3.29 -25.44
C LEU A 54 -4.70 -4.41 -25.57
N CYS A 55 -5.87 -4.09 -26.11
CA CYS A 55 -6.88 -5.05 -26.53
C CYS A 55 -6.92 -5.06 -28.06
N ASN A 56 -6.71 -6.21 -28.69
CA ASN A 56 -6.63 -6.38 -30.14
C ASN A 56 -5.66 -5.37 -30.80
N GLY A 57 -4.51 -5.14 -30.15
CA GLY A 57 -3.48 -4.19 -30.60
C GLY A 57 -3.83 -2.70 -30.42
N LYS A 58 -4.96 -2.36 -29.78
CA LYS A 58 -5.40 -0.98 -29.55
C LYS A 58 -5.46 -0.63 -28.07
N ALA A 59 -5.11 0.62 -27.74
CA ALA A 59 -5.29 1.16 -26.40
C ALA A 59 -6.79 1.36 -26.12
N VAL A 60 -7.27 0.82 -25.00
CA VAL A 60 -8.68 0.87 -24.61
C VAL A 60 -8.86 1.48 -23.22
N PRO A 61 -9.96 2.20 -22.97
CA PRO A 61 -10.22 2.75 -21.63
C PRO A 61 -10.51 1.60 -20.64
N PRO A 62 -10.22 1.77 -19.33
CA PRO A 62 -10.44 0.71 -18.33
C PRO A 62 -11.86 0.14 -18.24
N ARG A 63 -12.85 0.93 -18.68
CA ARG A 63 -14.27 0.55 -18.72
C ARG A 63 -14.70 -0.18 -19.99
N PHE A 64 -13.80 -0.40 -20.94
CA PHE A 64 -14.09 -1.12 -22.19
C PHE A 64 -14.56 -2.55 -21.87
N LEU A 65 -15.63 -3.01 -22.50
CA LEU A 65 -16.13 -4.37 -22.32
C LEU A 65 -15.43 -5.29 -23.32
N VAL A 66 -14.83 -6.37 -22.83
CA VAL A 66 -14.15 -7.34 -23.69
C VAL A 66 -15.11 -8.39 -24.23
N ALA A 67 -14.85 -8.84 -25.45
CA ALA A 67 -15.54 -9.97 -26.05
C ALA A 67 -14.73 -11.26 -25.89
N THR A 68 -15.41 -12.40 -25.93
CA THR A 68 -14.73 -13.70 -26.06
C THR A 68 -13.79 -13.68 -27.27
N HIS A 69 -12.59 -14.23 -27.12
CA HIS A 69 -11.52 -14.24 -28.13
C HIS A 69 -10.82 -12.88 -28.36
N ASP A 70 -11.18 -11.83 -27.63
CA ASP A 70 -10.35 -10.63 -27.59
C ASP A 70 -8.95 -10.99 -27.09
N VAL A 71 -7.94 -10.32 -27.65
CA VAL A 71 -6.54 -10.58 -27.34
C VAL A 71 -5.96 -9.42 -26.55
N ILE A 72 -5.61 -9.68 -25.30
CA ILE A 72 -4.90 -8.76 -24.43
C ILE A 72 -3.40 -8.92 -24.62
N THR A 73 -2.70 -7.83 -24.90
CA THR A 73 -1.23 -7.81 -25.06
C THR A 73 -0.59 -6.77 -24.15
N PHE A 74 0.54 -7.14 -23.54
CA PHE A 74 1.36 -6.26 -22.70
C PHE A 74 2.79 -6.80 -22.58
N GLN A 75 3.76 -5.94 -22.25
CA GLN A 75 5.12 -6.41 -21.94
C GLN A 75 5.17 -6.98 -20.53
N ALA A 76 5.83 -8.12 -20.32
CA ALA A 76 6.00 -8.75 -19.01
C ALA A 76 6.53 -7.77 -17.95
N GLY A 77 7.48 -6.92 -18.35
CA GLY A 77 8.11 -5.92 -17.50
C GLY A 77 7.20 -4.80 -16.99
N ILE A 78 5.98 -4.61 -17.52
CA ILE A 78 5.09 -3.54 -16.99
C ILE A 78 4.54 -3.88 -15.61
N PHE A 79 4.53 -5.18 -15.28
CA PHE A 79 4.06 -5.73 -14.03
C PHE A 79 5.20 -6.18 -13.11
N GLU A 80 6.43 -6.26 -13.65
CA GLU A 80 7.62 -6.38 -12.83
C GLU A 80 7.75 -5.09 -12.00
N GLU A 81 7.66 -5.22 -10.68
CA GLU A 81 8.21 -4.17 -9.83
C GLU A 81 9.70 -4.03 -10.17
N PRO A 82 10.26 -2.80 -10.15
CA PRO A 82 11.65 -2.60 -10.51
C PRO A 82 12.50 -3.60 -9.73
N ASN A 83 13.20 -4.46 -10.47
CA ASN A 83 14.08 -5.47 -9.94
C ASN A 83 15.32 -4.76 -9.41
N ILE A 84 15.16 -4.08 -8.26
CA ILE A 84 16.27 -3.50 -7.54
C ILE A 84 16.92 -4.70 -6.84
N SER A 85 17.91 -5.27 -7.52
CA SER A 85 18.83 -6.22 -6.91
C SER A 85 19.52 -5.52 -5.74
N GLY A 86 19.10 -5.88 -4.53
CA GLY A 86 19.74 -5.52 -3.27
C GLY A 86 19.00 -4.44 -2.45
N PRO A 87 19.04 -4.54 -1.11
CA PRO A 87 18.52 -3.50 -0.23
C PRO A 87 19.23 -2.17 -0.52
N ILE A 88 18.46 -1.10 -0.69
CA ILE A 88 19.00 0.26 -0.69
C ILE A 88 19.67 0.45 0.67
N PRO A 89 20.99 0.75 0.73
CA PRO A 89 21.70 0.82 2.00
C PRO A 89 21.02 1.81 2.93
N SER A 90 20.69 1.37 4.14
CA SER A 90 20.13 2.23 5.18
C SER A 90 21.21 3.05 5.89
N GLN A 91 22.42 3.19 5.30
CA GLN A 91 23.67 3.70 5.91
C GLN A 91 23.55 5.04 6.65
N ASN A 92 22.45 5.80 6.48
CA ASN A 92 22.18 7.05 7.19
C ASN A 92 20.88 7.04 8.05
N LEU A 93 20.20 5.89 8.18
CA LEU A 93 18.95 5.75 8.90
C LEU A 93 19.21 5.12 10.29
N ALA A 94 19.40 5.95 11.30
CA ALA A 94 19.50 5.48 12.68
C ALA A 94 18.11 5.33 13.31
N LEU A 95 17.46 4.18 13.12
CA LEU A 95 16.25 3.84 13.89
C LEU A 95 16.63 3.27 15.24
N LYS A 96 16.03 3.80 16.30
CA LYS A 96 16.23 3.30 17.67
C LYS A 96 15.25 2.17 17.95
N VAL A 97 15.76 1.04 18.43
CA VAL A 97 14.92 -0.05 18.97
C VAL A 97 14.52 0.33 20.39
N LEU A 98 13.22 0.48 20.63
CA LEU A 98 12.63 0.78 21.93
C LEU A 98 12.39 -0.49 22.75
N PHE A 99 12.04 -1.58 22.06
CA PHE A 99 11.77 -2.88 22.66
C PHE A 99 12.00 -3.98 21.62
N GLU A 100 12.47 -5.14 22.04
CA GLU A 100 12.62 -6.33 21.19
C GLU A 100 12.42 -7.59 22.02
N ASN A 101 11.63 -8.54 21.49
CA ASN A 101 11.55 -9.92 21.98
C ASN A 101 11.61 -10.90 20.79
N ASP A 102 11.26 -12.16 20.99
CA ASP A 102 11.29 -13.17 19.92
C ASP A 102 10.21 -12.94 18.85
N ASP A 103 9.07 -12.37 19.24
CA ASP A 103 7.88 -12.24 18.39
C ASP A 103 7.80 -10.93 17.60
N PHE A 104 8.27 -9.82 18.17
CA PHE A 104 8.20 -8.50 17.55
C PHE A 104 9.27 -7.54 18.09
N LEU A 105 9.43 -6.43 17.37
CA LEU A 105 10.27 -5.32 17.78
C LEU A 105 9.51 -4.01 17.65
N VAL A 106 9.89 -3.03 18.47
CA VAL A 106 9.32 -1.70 18.53
C VAL A 106 10.39 -0.69 18.19
N LEU A 107 10.13 0.13 17.18
CA LEU A 107 11.04 1.14 16.66
C LEU A 107 10.55 2.54 17.03
N ASP A 108 11.50 3.45 17.27
CA ASP A 108 11.29 4.89 17.23
C ASP A 108 11.60 5.39 15.82
N LYS A 109 10.54 5.68 15.04
CA LYS A 109 10.68 6.22 13.69
C LYS A 109 10.83 7.74 13.75
N GLY A 110 11.93 8.26 13.21
CA GLY A 110 12.09 9.69 13.00
C GLY A 110 11.09 10.29 11.99
N ALA A 111 10.88 11.60 12.08
CA ALA A 111 10.19 12.36 11.02
C ALA A 111 11.06 12.41 9.75
N GLY A 112 10.43 12.49 8.58
CA GLY A 112 11.11 12.46 7.28
C GLY A 112 11.43 11.04 6.79
N VAL A 113 11.29 10.02 7.64
CA VAL A 113 11.59 8.62 7.30
C VAL A 113 10.38 7.94 6.68
N GLN A 114 10.56 7.41 5.48
CA GLN A 114 9.55 6.68 4.74
C GLN A 114 9.45 5.20 5.20
N MET A 115 8.24 4.66 5.24
CA MET A 115 7.98 3.29 5.70
C MET A 115 8.52 2.22 4.74
N HIS A 116 8.19 2.34 3.45
CA HIS A 116 8.55 1.41 2.39
C HIS A 116 8.58 2.19 1.07
N MET A 117 9.25 1.64 0.06
CA MET A 117 9.32 2.26 -1.27
C MET A 117 7.93 2.46 -1.85
N ALA A 118 7.65 3.65 -2.40
CA ALA A 118 6.36 3.98 -2.98
C ALA A 118 6.53 4.82 -4.24
N GLY A 119 7.12 4.23 -5.28
CA GLY A 119 7.41 4.89 -6.56
C GLY A 119 8.42 6.04 -6.46
N GLY A 120 9.14 6.30 -7.55
CA GLY A 120 10.18 7.34 -7.60
C GLY A 120 11.55 6.86 -7.13
N GLU A 121 12.41 7.81 -6.76
CA GLU A 121 13.83 7.56 -6.47
C GLU A 121 14.04 6.61 -5.28
N PRO A 122 15.01 5.68 -5.38
CA PRO A 122 15.47 4.86 -4.26
C PRO A 122 15.88 5.74 -3.06
N ARG A 123 15.27 5.53 -1.89
CA ARG A 123 15.63 6.19 -0.63
C ARG A 123 15.67 5.18 0.52
N PRO A 124 16.46 5.44 1.57
CA PRO A 124 16.40 4.65 2.81
C PRO A 124 14.99 4.65 3.39
N THR A 125 14.49 3.47 3.74
CA THR A 125 13.16 3.29 4.33
C THR A 125 13.26 2.45 5.60
N VAL A 126 12.19 2.43 6.40
CA VAL A 126 12.09 1.50 7.51
C VAL A 126 12.21 0.05 7.03
N ALA A 127 11.56 -0.30 5.92
CA ALA A 127 11.64 -1.64 5.32
C ALA A 127 13.08 -2.03 4.94
N SER A 128 13.85 -1.12 4.30
CA SER A 128 15.23 -1.42 3.94
C SER A 128 16.14 -1.56 5.16
N TRP A 129 15.94 -0.74 6.19
CA TRP A 129 16.64 -0.85 7.47
C TRP A 129 16.33 -2.16 8.20
N ILE A 130 15.07 -2.60 8.18
CA ILE A 130 14.65 -3.88 8.77
C ILE A 130 15.40 -5.04 8.12
N VAL A 131 15.39 -5.13 6.78
CA VAL A 131 16.05 -6.24 6.06
C VAL A 131 17.56 -6.21 6.25
N GLU A 132 18.17 -5.03 6.30
CA GLU A 132 19.62 -4.90 6.52
C GLU A 132 20.02 -5.37 7.93
N ARG A 133 19.30 -4.96 8.97
CA ARG A 133 19.64 -5.28 10.35
C ARG A 133 19.15 -6.65 10.81
N TYR A 134 18.05 -7.14 10.21
CA TYR A 134 17.40 -8.39 10.55
C TYR A 134 17.03 -9.16 9.27
N PRO A 135 18.00 -9.77 8.57
CA PRO A 135 17.76 -10.40 7.27
C PRO A 135 16.66 -11.47 7.26
N ALA A 136 16.46 -12.18 8.37
CA ALA A 136 15.40 -13.17 8.53
C ALA A 136 13.98 -12.58 8.38
N LEU A 137 13.80 -11.27 8.63
CA LEU A 137 12.52 -10.58 8.51
C LEU A 137 12.03 -10.45 7.06
N ALA A 138 12.91 -10.60 6.06
CA ALA A 138 12.55 -10.45 4.66
C ALA A 138 11.40 -11.38 4.20
N GLN A 139 11.19 -12.50 4.91
CA GLN A 139 10.15 -13.50 4.63
C GLN A 139 8.94 -13.41 5.56
N VAL A 140 8.88 -12.37 6.41
CA VAL A 140 7.79 -12.20 7.39
C VAL A 140 6.69 -11.30 6.84
N GLY A 141 5.47 -11.80 6.86
CA GLY A 141 4.28 -11.12 6.35
C GLY A 141 3.96 -11.44 4.90
N GLU A 142 2.96 -10.75 4.37
CA GLU A 142 2.37 -11.06 3.05
C GLU A 142 3.08 -10.36 1.89
N ASN A 143 3.87 -9.32 2.17
CA ASN A 143 4.49 -8.48 1.16
C ASN A 143 6.00 -8.30 1.44
N PRO A 144 6.89 -8.81 0.57
CA PRO A 144 8.35 -8.69 0.73
C PRO A 144 8.88 -7.25 0.79
N LEU A 145 8.15 -6.26 0.27
CA LEU A 145 8.49 -4.83 0.39
C LEU A 145 8.13 -4.23 1.75
N ARG A 146 7.37 -4.96 2.56
CA ARG A 146 6.88 -4.53 3.88
C ARG A 146 7.10 -5.62 4.93
N PRO A 147 8.34 -6.14 5.07
CA PRO A 147 8.62 -7.26 5.95
C PRO A 147 8.26 -6.94 7.40
N GLY A 148 7.38 -7.74 7.98
CA GLY A 148 6.91 -7.56 9.36
C GLY A 148 6.09 -6.30 9.64
N ILE A 149 5.84 -5.43 8.65
CA ILE A 149 5.16 -4.13 8.86
C ILE A 149 3.64 -4.35 8.84
N VAL A 150 3.01 -4.25 10.01
CA VAL A 150 1.55 -4.43 10.20
C VAL A 150 0.75 -3.13 10.23
N HIS A 151 1.42 -2.00 10.43
CA HIS A 151 0.82 -0.66 10.43
C HIS A 151 1.81 0.38 9.89
N ARG A 152 1.34 1.61 9.66
CA ARG A 152 2.17 2.67 9.07
C ARG A 152 2.05 3.99 9.83
N LEU A 153 3.16 4.71 9.84
CA LEU A 153 3.24 6.14 10.10
C LEU A 153 3.49 6.85 8.77
N ASP A 154 2.99 8.07 8.62
CA ASP A 154 3.34 8.89 7.45
C ASP A 154 4.80 9.34 7.54
N ARG A 155 5.35 9.76 6.39
CA ARG A 155 6.78 10.10 6.27
C ARG A 155 7.20 11.10 7.35
N ASP A 156 6.41 12.16 7.51
CA ASP A 156 6.74 13.28 8.39
C ASP A 156 6.20 13.08 9.82
N THR A 157 5.47 11.97 10.08
CA THR A 157 5.07 11.56 11.43
C THR A 157 6.19 10.78 12.10
N SER A 158 6.68 11.26 13.24
CA SER A 158 7.59 10.49 14.10
C SER A 158 6.83 9.60 15.10
N GLY A 159 7.54 8.65 15.71
CA GLY A 159 7.08 7.93 16.88
C GLY A 159 7.11 6.42 16.75
N VAL A 160 6.30 5.77 17.58
CA VAL A 160 6.36 4.33 17.85
C VAL A 160 5.80 3.51 16.69
N LEU A 161 6.62 2.57 16.21
CA LEU A 161 6.26 1.60 15.18
C LEU A 161 6.49 0.18 15.71
N VAL A 162 5.59 -0.76 15.37
CA VAL A 162 5.70 -2.17 15.75
C VAL A 162 5.93 -2.98 14.48
N VAL A 163 6.89 -3.90 14.53
CA VAL A 163 7.29 -4.77 13.43
C VAL A 163 7.31 -6.21 13.94
N ALA A 164 6.59 -7.10 13.27
CA ALA A 164 6.54 -8.52 13.61
C ALA A 164 7.84 -9.23 13.21
N LYS A 165 8.34 -10.13 14.06
CA LYS A 165 9.51 -10.99 13.86
C LYS A 165 9.20 -12.37 13.31
N THR A 166 7.96 -12.81 13.45
CA THR A 166 7.47 -14.11 12.97
C THR A 166 6.16 -13.97 12.22
N ASN A 167 5.80 -14.98 11.42
CA ASN A 167 4.52 -14.97 10.68
C ASN A 167 3.32 -15.15 11.61
N GLU A 168 3.49 -15.87 12.73
CA GLU A 168 2.50 -15.97 13.79
C GLU A 168 2.24 -14.60 14.42
N ALA A 169 3.30 -13.89 14.81
CA ALA A 169 3.18 -12.54 15.38
C ALA A 169 2.63 -11.54 14.36
N PHE A 170 3.02 -11.63 13.09
CA PHE A 170 2.48 -10.79 12.03
C PHE A 170 0.96 -10.93 11.92
N SER A 171 0.47 -12.17 11.90
CA SER A 171 -0.96 -12.48 11.80
C SER A 171 -1.72 -11.98 13.03
N ALA A 172 -1.18 -12.24 14.24
CA ALA A 172 -1.78 -11.80 15.49
C ALA A 172 -1.84 -10.26 15.59
N LEU A 173 -0.74 -9.57 15.31
CA LEU A 173 -0.68 -8.11 15.34
C LEU A 173 -1.60 -7.50 14.27
N LYS A 174 -1.58 -8.01 13.04
CA LYS A 174 -2.48 -7.57 11.96
C LYS A 174 -3.94 -7.66 12.40
N HIS A 175 -4.33 -8.77 13.01
CA HIS A 175 -5.66 -8.95 13.59
C HIS A 175 -5.95 -7.92 14.70
N SER A 176 -5.03 -7.71 15.65
CA SER A 176 -5.21 -6.69 16.70
C SER A 176 -5.41 -5.27 16.15
N PHE A 177 -4.69 -4.91 15.07
CA PHE A 177 -4.88 -3.62 14.40
C PHE A 177 -6.23 -3.53 13.67
N GLN A 178 -6.69 -4.63 13.07
CA GLN A 178 -8.00 -4.71 12.39
C GLN A 178 -9.16 -4.59 13.39
N GLU A 179 -9.09 -5.31 14.51
CA GLU A 179 -10.08 -5.28 15.60
C GLU A 179 -10.00 -4.01 16.47
N ARG A 180 -9.07 -3.09 16.17
CA ARG A 180 -8.86 -1.84 16.91
C ARG A 180 -8.59 -2.05 18.42
N SER A 181 -8.06 -3.21 18.80
CA SER A 181 -7.67 -3.51 20.19
C SER A 181 -6.35 -2.84 20.60
N VAL A 182 -5.57 -2.35 19.62
CA VAL A 182 -4.35 -1.59 19.85
C VAL A 182 -4.68 -0.12 20.16
N SER A 183 -4.31 0.35 21.35
CA SER A 183 -4.40 1.77 21.72
C SER A 183 -3.22 2.54 21.13
N LYS A 184 -3.51 3.62 20.41
CA LYS A 184 -2.52 4.53 19.84
C LYS A 184 -2.77 5.95 20.34
N LYS A 185 -1.73 6.61 20.84
CA LYS A 185 -1.77 8.00 21.29
C LYS A 185 -0.74 8.81 20.52
N TYR A 186 -1.16 9.96 20.03
CA TYR A 186 -0.31 10.90 19.29
C TYR A 186 -0.32 12.24 20.01
N VAL A 187 0.84 12.88 20.04
CA VAL A 187 0.97 14.28 20.45
C VAL A 187 1.11 15.11 19.19
N ALA A 188 0.32 16.17 19.08
CA ALA A 188 0.33 17.06 17.92
C ALA A 188 0.22 18.51 18.38
N LEU A 189 0.98 19.39 17.71
CA LEU A 189 0.78 20.83 17.78
C LEU A 189 -0.22 21.23 16.69
N VAL A 190 -1.28 21.94 17.07
CA VAL A 190 -2.34 22.37 16.14
C VAL A 190 -2.31 23.88 15.96
N TYR A 191 -2.71 24.34 14.77
CA TYR A 191 -2.87 25.76 14.49
C TYR A 191 -4.24 26.25 14.98
N GLY A 192 -4.25 27.36 15.73
CA GLY A 192 -5.46 27.96 16.32
C GLY A 192 -5.79 27.44 17.73
N HIS A 193 -6.97 27.80 18.23
CA HIS A 193 -7.44 27.43 19.56
C HIS A 193 -8.65 26.49 19.49
N LEU A 194 -8.48 25.26 20.00
CA LEU A 194 -9.59 24.34 20.21
C LEU A 194 -10.48 24.88 21.34
N LYS A 195 -11.77 25.10 21.06
CA LYS A 195 -12.75 25.57 22.04
C LYS A 195 -12.94 24.54 23.17
N GLU A 196 -13.11 23.28 22.77
CA GLU A 196 -13.32 22.17 23.69
C GLU A 196 -12.00 21.59 24.21
N LEU A 197 -12.00 21.14 25.46
CA LEU A 197 -10.85 20.44 26.07
C LEU A 197 -10.68 19.02 25.53
N SER A 198 -11.74 18.41 25.03
CA SER A 198 -11.72 17.09 24.40
C SER A 198 -12.85 16.97 23.39
N GLY A 199 -12.67 16.10 22.42
CA GLY A 199 -13.72 15.79 21.46
C GLY A 199 -13.38 14.58 20.61
N SER A 200 -14.24 14.30 19.64
CA SER A 200 -13.99 13.30 18.62
C SER A 200 -14.33 13.85 17.25
N VAL A 201 -13.46 13.54 16.29
CA VAL A 201 -13.73 13.72 14.86
C VAL A 201 -14.05 12.35 14.30
N ASP A 202 -15.27 12.19 13.80
CA ASP A 202 -15.69 11.02 13.02
C ASP A 202 -15.99 11.50 11.61
N ALA A 203 -15.21 11.03 10.64
CA ALA A 203 -15.31 11.47 9.25
C ALA A 203 -14.96 10.36 8.28
N LEU A 204 -15.57 10.42 7.10
CA LEU A 204 -15.19 9.60 5.96
C LEU A 204 -14.04 10.28 5.23
N LEU A 205 -12.89 9.61 5.21
CA LEU A 205 -11.70 10.09 4.49
C LEU A 205 -11.62 9.41 3.13
N MET A 206 -11.77 10.20 2.08
CA MET A 206 -11.61 9.75 0.69
C MET A 206 -10.38 10.37 0.04
N ARG A 207 -9.94 9.81 -1.10
CA ARG A 207 -8.96 10.51 -1.96
C ARG A 207 -9.64 11.67 -2.65
N GLU A 208 -8.95 12.80 -2.70
CA GLU A 208 -9.39 13.93 -3.49
C GLU A 208 -9.33 13.56 -4.99
N PRO A 209 -10.41 13.73 -5.77
CA PRO A 209 -10.41 13.39 -7.18
C PRO A 209 -9.35 14.17 -7.95
N GLY A 210 -8.54 13.47 -8.76
CA GLY A 210 -7.44 14.10 -9.51
C GLY A 210 -6.15 14.30 -8.70
N GLU A 211 -6.19 14.10 -7.37
CA GLU A 211 -5.04 14.30 -6.50
C GLU A 211 -4.57 13.00 -5.85
N LEU A 212 -3.32 12.62 -6.14
CA LEU A 212 -2.75 11.35 -5.66
C LEU A 212 -2.31 11.41 -4.20
N ARG A 213 -2.04 12.61 -3.67
CA ARG A 213 -1.44 12.82 -2.34
C ARG A 213 -2.43 13.31 -1.29
N ARG A 214 -3.59 13.81 -1.68
CA ARG A 214 -4.54 14.46 -0.76
C ARG A 214 -5.70 13.54 -0.40
N ARG A 215 -6.11 13.65 0.87
CA ARG A 215 -7.33 13.06 1.41
C ARG A 215 -8.27 14.19 1.81
N ALA A 216 -9.55 14.02 1.54
CA ALA A 216 -10.58 15.01 1.84
C ALA A 216 -11.77 14.35 2.54
N VAL A 217 -12.55 15.18 3.23
CA VAL A 217 -13.89 14.85 3.73
C VAL A 217 -14.87 15.52 2.77
N ASP A 218 -15.73 14.74 2.11
CA ASP A 218 -16.77 15.28 1.22
C ASP A 218 -18.14 15.08 1.88
N PRO A 219 -18.80 16.16 2.32
CA PRO A 219 -20.12 16.08 2.95
C PRO A 219 -21.30 15.95 1.95
N HIS A 220 -21.07 15.91 0.63
CA HIS A 220 -22.14 15.93 -0.38
C HIS A 220 -22.16 14.72 -1.32
N ARG A 221 -21.11 13.89 -1.40
CA ARG A 221 -21.06 12.68 -2.26
C ARG A 221 -21.71 11.42 -1.68
N PHE A 222 -22.70 11.57 -0.79
CA PHE A 222 -23.36 10.47 -0.13
C PHE A 222 -24.45 9.81 -1.00
N SER A 223 -24.19 8.62 -1.54
CA SER A 223 -25.25 7.68 -1.95
C SER A 223 -24.77 6.23 -1.84
N GLY A 224 -25.06 5.56 -0.71
CA GLY A 224 -24.86 4.12 -0.55
C GLY A 224 -24.01 3.69 0.65
N THR A 225 -23.80 2.38 0.74
CA THR A 225 -23.20 1.67 1.89
C THR A 225 -21.69 1.45 1.71
N LEU A 226 -20.88 1.99 2.66
CA LEU A 226 -19.47 1.66 3.03
C LEU A 226 -18.35 2.04 2.00
N PRO A 227 -17.05 2.27 2.35
CA PRO A 227 -16.28 1.91 3.58
C PRO A 227 -15.51 3.06 4.29
N GLY A 228 -15.16 2.88 5.56
CA GLY A 228 -14.03 3.57 6.22
C GLY A 228 -14.36 4.74 7.16
N ASN A 229 -14.87 4.45 8.36
CA ASN A 229 -14.98 5.45 9.43
C ASN A 229 -13.59 5.76 10.01
N ALA A 230 -13.06 6.95 9.72
CA ALA A 230 -11.89 7.47 10.41
C ALA A 230 -12.37 8.22 11.66
N ARG A 231 -12.17 7.58 12.81
CA ARG A 231 -12.50 8.15 14.12
C ARG A 231 -11.23 8.50 14.87
N THR A 232 -11.13 9.76 15.28
CA THR A 232 -10.02 10.29 16.09
C THR A 232 -10.60 10.98 17.31
N ALA A 233 -10.28 10.49 18.50
CA ALA A 233 -10.53 11.21 19.74
C ALA A 233 -9.31 12.10 20.05
N TYR A 234 -9.56 13.30 20.55
CA TYR A 234 -8.52 14.21 20.99
C TYR A 234 -8.81 14.77 22.37
N THR A 235 -7.75 15.07 23.09
CA THR A 235 -7.78 15.83 24.33
C THR A 235 -6.71 16.89 24.23
N ARG A 236 -7.10 18.15 24.42
CA ARG A 236 -6.18 19.26 24.52
C ARG A 236 -5.36 19.09 25.80
N VAL A 237 -4.05 19.03 25.67
CA VAL A 237 -3.15 19.07 26.82
C VAL A 237 -3.16 20.51 27.37
N PRO A 238 -3.57 20.73 28.64
CA PRO A 238 -3.56 22.07 29.21
C PRO A 238 -2.11 22.51 29.42
N ARG A 239 -1.63 23.39 28.53
CA ARG A 239 -0.28 23.99 28.48
C ARG A 239 0.86 23.01 28.13
N PHE A 240 1.56 23.34 27.04
CA PHE A 240 3.03 23.20 26.96
C PHE A 240 3.63 24.55 27.35
#